data_AF-A0A2V5L811-F1
#
_entry.id   AF-A0A2V5L811-F1
#
_cell.length_a   1.000
_cell.length_b   1.000
_cell.length_c   1.000
_cell.angle_alpha   90.00
_cell.angle_beta   90.00
_cell.angle_gamma   90.00
#
_symmetry.space_group_name_H-M   'P 1'
#
loop_
_entity.id
_entity.type
_entity.pdbx_description
1 polymer ?
#
loop_
_entity_poly.entity_id
_entity_poly.type
_entity_poly.pdbx_seq_one_letter_code
_entity_poly.pdbx_strand_id
1 'polypeptide(L)'
;MQKITEEELGKEMIERVQTFRDLLARTPVDELEVRERPRVIFRISENTWLEAIVRYLVPPREAGRVKTRLIKKLLAALNTAPDKVMFPAGANR
;
A
#
# COMPACT_ATOMS: atom_id res chain seq x y z
N MET A 1 -5.45 -8.62 2.48
CA MET A 1 -4.51 -7.48 2.36
C MET A 1 -5.21 -6.19 1.96
N GLN A 2 -5.90 -6.11 0.80
CA GLN A 2 -6.58 -4.88 0.35
C GLN A 2 -7.48 -4.27 1.43
N LYS A 3 -8.36 -5.06 2.06
CA LYS A 3 -9.24 -4.60 3.15
C LYS A 3 -8.47 -3.92 4.29
N ILE A 4 -7.39 -4.54 4.78
CA ILE A 4 -6.56 -4.01 5.86
C ILE A 4 -5.90 -2.70 5.43
N THR A 5 -5.35 -2.63 4.22
CA THR A 5 -4.72 -1.40 3.73
C THR A 5 -5.74 -0.26 3.56
N GLU A 6 -6.94 -0.58 3.08
CA GLU A 6 -8.05 0.37 2.94
C GLU A 6 -8.52 0.91 4.30
N GLU A 7 -8.68 0.02 5.29
CA GLU A 7 -9.05 0.40 6.66
C GLU A 7 -8.00 1.29 7.32
N GLU A 8 -6.71 1.03 7.07
CA GLU A 8 -5.62 1.79 7.66
C GLU A 8 -5.40 3.17 7.03
N LEU A 9 -5.56 3.30 5.71
CA LEU A 9 -5.10 4.49 4.98
C LEU A 9 -6.12 5.09 4.00
N GLY A 10 -7.23 4.40 3.72
CA GLY A 10 -8.16 4.78 2.65
C GLY A 10 -8.72 6.19 2.84
N LYS A 11 -9.26 6.50 4.02
CA LYS A 11 -9.84 7.83 4.33
C LYS A 11 -8.80 8.94 4.19
N GLU A 12 -7.68 8.74 4.87
CA GLU A 12 -6.53 9.63 4.89
C GLU A 12 -5.93 9.91 3.50
N MET A 13 -5.98 8.92 2.61
CA MET A 13 -5.47 9.03 1.25
C MET A 13 -6.45 9.79 0.34
N ILE A 14 -7.76 9.55 0.48
CA ILE A 14 -8.81 10.28 -0.26
C ILE A 14 -8.71 11.78 0.03
N GLU A 15 -8.64 12.17 1.30
CA GLU A 15 -8.53 13.58 1.72
C GLU A 15 -7.30 14.27 1.11
N ARG A 16 -6.16 13.57 1.09
CA ARG A 16 -4.90 14.10 0.55
C ARG A 16 -4.93 14.20 -0.98
N VAL A 17 -5.48 13.21 -1.67
CA VAL A 17 -5.58 13.26 -3.12
C VAL A 17 -6.58 14.34 -3.56
N GLN A 18 -7.67 14.53 -2.83
CA GLN A 18 -8.60 15.64 -3.09
C GLN A 18 -7.88 17.00 -2.95
N THR A 19 -7.16 17.21 -1.86
CA THR A 19 -6.36 18.43 -1.66
C THR A 19 -5.37 18.65 -2.81
N PHE A 20 -4.69 17.58 -3.25
CA PHE A 20 -3.75 17.66 -4.37
C PHE A 20 -4.44 18.02 -5.69
N ARG A 21 -5.62 17.43 -5.96
CA ARG A 21 -6.42 17.78 -7.15
C ARG A 21 -6.89 19.22 -7.13
N ASP A 22 -7.35 19.71 -5.98
CA ASP A 22 -7.78 21.11 -5.82
C ASP A 22 -6.63 22.11 -6.08
N LEU A 23 -5.39 21.73 -5.74
CA LEU A 23 -4.20 22.52 -6.03
C LEU A 23 -3.82 22.43 -7.52
N LEU A 24 -3.84 21.24 -8.11
CA LEU A 24 -3.54 21.03 -9.52
C LEU A 24 -4.52 21.76 -10.44
N ALA A 25 -5.81 21.79 -10.10
CA ALA A 25 -6.85 22.50 -10.85
C ALA A 25 -6.60 24.01 -10.98
N ARG A 26 -5.68 24.56 -10.17
CA ARG A 26 -5.25 25.98 -10.23
C ARG A 26 -4.01 26.19 -11.10
N THR A 27 -3.51 25.14 -11.74
CA THR A 27 -2.32 25.15 -12.59
C THR A 27 -2.69 24.72 -14.01
N PRO A 28 -1.91 25.10 -15.04
CA PRO A 28 -2.15 24.65 -16.41
C PRO A 28 -1.72 23.20 -16.67
N VAL A 29 -1.48 22.41 -15.62
CA VAL A 29 -1.05 21.01 -15.72
C VAL A 29 -2.29 20.14 -15.94
N ASP A 30 -2.25 19.30 -16.97
CA ASP A 30 -3.31 18.31 -17.22
C ASP A 30 -3.53 17.41 -16.00
N GLU A 31 -4.79 17.05 -15.74
CA GLU A 31 -5.12 16.17 -14.63
C GLU A 31 -4.42 14.81 -14.77
N LEU A 32 -3.41 14.57 -13.92
CA LEU A 32 -2.79 13.26 -13.80
C LEU A 32 -3.79 12.29 -13.17
N GLU A 33 -3.90 11.08 -13.72
CA GLU A 33 -4.75 10.04 -13.14
C GLU A 33 -4.18 9.57 -11.79
N VAL A 34 -4.60 10.23 -10.71
CA VAL A 34 -4.23 9.85 -9.34
C VAL A 34 -5.32 8.96 -8.75
N ARG A 35 -4.93 7.74 -8.39
CA ARG A 35 -5.78 6.80 -7.65
C ARG A 35 -5.89 7.27 -6.19
N GLU A 36 -7.10 7.57 -5.75
CA GLU A 36 -7.39 8.11 -4.41
C GLU A 36 -7.31 7.10 -3.26
N ARG A 37 -7.31 5.80 -3.59
CA ARG A 37 -7.32 4.71 -2.61
C ARG A 37 -6.07 3.86 -2.70
N PRO A 38 -5.60 3.28 -1.58
CA PRO A 38 -4.48 2.38 -1.59
C PRO A 38 -4.82 1.12 -2.39
N ARG A 39 -3.79 0.50 -2.98
CA ARG A 39 -3.95 -0.69 -3.82
C ARG A 39 -2.96 -1.77 -3.42
N VAL A 40 -3.44 -3.00 -3.38
CA VAL A 40 -2.61 -4.19 -3.30
C VAL A 40 -2.58 -4.84 -4.67
N ILE A 41 -1.38 -4.99 -5.21
CA ILE A 41 -1.12 -5.60 -6.51
C ILE A 41 -0.31 -6.87 -6.25
N PHE A 42 -0.67 -7.94 -6.94
CA PHE A 42 0.12 -9.17 -6.91
C PHE A 42 0.84 -9.34 -8.24
N ARG A 43 2.15 -9.62 -8.17
CA ARG A 43 2.99 -9.86 -9.34
C ARG A 43 3.69 -11.19 -9.20
N ILE A 44 3.75 -11.98 -10.25
CA ILE A 44 4.55 -13.22 -10.29
C ILE A 44 6.01 -12.81 -10.48
N SER A 45 6.87 -13.26 -9.56
CA SER A 45 8.33 -13.08 -9.64
C SER A 45 8.98 -14.18 -10.49
N GLU A 46 10.20 -13.94 -10.94
CA GLU A 46 10.97 -14.90 -11.76
C GLU A 46 11.23 -16.23 -11.04
N ASN A 47 11.31 -16.20 -9.70
CA ASN A 47 11.53 -17.36 -8.85
C ASN A 47 10.23 -18.03 -8.37
N THR A 48 9.14 -17.86 -9.12
CA THR A 48 7.78 -18.42 -8.89
C THR A 48 7.07 -17.96 -7.61
N TRP A 49 7.66 -17.05 -6.83
CA TRP A 49 6.98 -16.40 -5.71
C TRP A 49 6.02 -15.32 -6.17
N LEU A 50 4.94 -15.11 -5.40
CA LEU A 50 4.03 -13.99 -5.60
C LEU A 50 4.49 -12.78 -4.76
N GLU A 51 4.78 -11.67 -5.43
CA GLU A 51 5.08 -10.40 -4.78
C GLU A 51 3.78 -9.65 -4.49
N ALA A 52 3.56 -9.32 -3.21
CA ALA A 52 2.48 -8.44 -2.80
C ALA A 52 2.98 -7.00 -2.69
N ILE A 53 2.59 -6.14 -3.64
CA ILE A 53 2.96 -4.74 -3.71
C ILE A 53 1.82 -3.90 -3.12
N VAL A 54 2.12 -3.15 -2.06
CA VAL A 54 1.16 -2.23 -1.44
C VAL A 54 1.51 -0.80 -1.85
N ARG A 55 0.66 -0.19 -2.67
CA ARG A 55 0.80 1.20 -3.12
C ARG A 55 -0.12 2.11 -2.30
N TYR A 56 0.45 3.13 -1.68
CA TYR A 56 -0.26 4.09 -0.84
C TYR A 56 0.45 5.45 -0.85
N LEU A 57 -0.25 6.50 -0.41
CA LEU A 57 0.28 7.86 -0.27
C LEU A 57 0.24 8.28 1.21
N VAL A 58 1.33 8.84 1.70
CA VAL A 58 1.49 9.34 3.08
C VAL A 58 2.41 10.56 3.12
N PRO A 59 2.35 11.39 4.16
CA PRO A 59 3.34 12.43 4.40
C PRO A 59 4.75 11.83 4.46
N PRO A 60 5.77 12.46 3.85
CA PRO A 60 7.13 11.92 3.82
C PRO A 60 7.71 11.59 5.20
N ARG A 61 7.39 12.42 6.20
CA ARG A 61 7.85 12.25 7.59
C ARG A 61 7.25 11.03 8.29
N GLU A 62 6.13 10.51 7.80
CA GLU A 62 5.42 9.37 8.39
C GLU A 62 5.69 8.04 7.67
N ALA A 63 6.35 8.08 6.51
CA ALA A 63 6.52 6.93 5.62
C ALA A 63 7.09 5.69 6.34
N GLY A 64 8.14 5.86 7.14
CA GLY A 64 8.73 4.76 7.90
C GLY A 64 7.77 4.14 8.94
N ARG A 65 7.06 4.98 9.70
CA ARG A 65 6.12 4.54 10.73
C ARG A 65 4.93 3.81 10.12
N VAL A 66 4.35 4.36 9.06
CA VAL A 66 3.22 3.74 8.35
C VAL A 66 3.64 2.43 7.69
N LYS A 67 4.78 2.39 7.01
CA LYS A 67 5.33 1.17 6.41
C LYS A 67 5.47 0.05 7.45
N THR A 68 6.10 0.33 8.59
CA THR A 68 6.29 -0.67 9.65
C THR A 68 4.97 -1.16 10.22
N ARG A 69 4.01 -0.26 10.48
CA ARG A 69 2.68 -0.62 10.99
C ARG A 69 1.91 -1.50 10.00
N LEU A 70 1.91 -1.14 8.72
CA LEU A 70 1.27 -1.91 7.66
C LEU A 70 1.88 -3.31 7.52
N ILE A 71 3.22 -3.41 7.47
CA ILE A 71 3.90 -4.71 7.34
C ILE A 71 3.49 -5.64 8.49
N LYS A 72 3.49 -5.16 9.73
CA LYS A 72 3.08 -5.97 10.89
C LYS A 72 1.65 -6.47 10.76
N LYS A 73 0.69 -5.59 10.44
CA LYS A 73 -0.73 -5.96 10.28
C LYS A 73 -0.96 -6.94 9.13
N LEU A 74 -0.29 -6.72 8.00
CA LEU A 74 -0.42 -7.55 6.82
C LEU A 74 0.20 -8.94 7.04
N LEU A 75 1.40 -9.02 7.61
CA LEU A 75 2.02 -10.30 7.95
C LEU A 75 1.20 -11.07 8.97
N ALA A 76 0.70 -10.41 10.02
CA ALA A 76 -0.19 -11.04 10.99
C ALA A 76 -1.42 -11.66 10.33
N ALA A 77 -2.06 -10.93 9.40
CA ALA A 77 -3.22 -11.44 8.67
C ALA A 77 -2.87 -12.60 7.73
N LEU A 78 -1.73 -12.55 7.03
CA LEU A 78 -1.29 -13.63 6.14
C LEU A 78 -0.94 -14.90 6.93
N ASN A 79 -0.32 -14.76 8.10
CA ASN A 79 0.02 -15.88 8.98
C ASN A 79 -1.20 -16.61 9.57
N THR A 80 -2.42 -16.08 9.42
CA THR A 80 -3.65 -16.79 9.84
C THR A 80 -4.04 -17.96 8.93
N ALA A 81 -3.43 -18.06 7.74
CA ALA A 81 -3.67 -19.12 6.77
C ALA A 81 -2.35 -19.84 6.38
N PRO A 82 -1.68 -20.52 7.32
CA PRO A 82 -0.38 -21.15 7.10
C PRO A 82 -0.41 -22.29 6.08
N ASP A 83 -1.58 -22.87 5.82
CA ASP A 83 -1.85 -23.87 4.80
C ASP A 83 -1.86 -23.29 3.37
N LYS A 84 -1.97 -21.96 3.23
CA LYS A 84 -2.11 -21.26 1.93
C LYS A 84 -1.00 -20.28 1.65
N VAL A 85 -0.33 -19.78 2.68
CA VAL A 85 0.70 -18.75 2.57
C VAL A 85 2.00 -19.25 3.17
N MET A 86 3.04 -19.22 2.35
CA MET A 86 4.43 -19.33 2.79
C MET A 86 5.18 -18.05 2.43
N PHE A 87 6.27 -17.82 3.13
CA PHE A 87 7.20 -16.75 2.83
C PHE A 87 8.52 -17.37 2.37
N PRO A 88 9.22 -16.75 1.41
CA PRO A 88 10.55 -17.19 1.03
C PRO A 88 11.44 -17.28 2.26
N ALA A 89 12.20 -18.38 2.37
CA ALA A 89 13.28 -18.46 3.35
C ALA A 89 14.35 -17.43 2.96
N GLY A 90 14.40 -16.30 3.66
CA GLY A 90 15.37 -15.23 3.47
C GLY A 90 15.97 -14.83 4.82
N ALA A 91 17.27 -14.51 4.83
CA ALA A 91 18.12 -14.31 6.01
C ALA A 91 17.36 -13.76 7.23
N ASN A 92 17.41 -14.53 8.33
CA ASN A 92 16.91 -14.21 9.67
C ASN A 92 16.65 -12.71 9.88
N ARG A 93 15.43 -12.39 10.27
CA ARG A 93 15.11 -11.10 10.87
C ARG A 93 14.91 -11.26 12.36
#